data_AF-A0A653BTH7-F1
#
_entry.id   AF-A0A653BTH7-F1
#
_cell.length_a   1.000
_cell.length_b   1.000
_cell.length_c   1.000
_cell.angle_alpha   90.00
_cell.angle_beta   90.00
_cell.angle_gamma   90.00
#
_symmetry.space_group_name_H-M   'P 1'
#
loop_
_entity.id
_entity.type
_entity.pdbx_description
1 polymer ?
#
loop_
_entity_poly.entity_id
_entity_poly.type
_entity_poly.pdbx_seq_one_letter_code
_entity_poly.pdbx_strand_id
1 'polypeptide(L)'
;MSKGGVGRGRGWLNLNKSQSQNASNPPRVGNATAGQDFTSAEESRYIDAPSSYNDLISKIQQLNTKDDGILFNQKIRYVLENWKQDCQNSEQVEKSFDRIYEGCLSDPELGTKLVMMIASRSFITQEVHDQNIRLLFLTKLQNSFEDAKQLQKTNPVIFRNSVHLLGEFYNKARLANGQQLKFMATPLLTNLKMLLDTAQLEDLKLFTTQV
;
A
#
# COMPACT_ATOMS: atom_id res chain seq x y z
N MET A 1 -25.58 -18.39 -27.79
CA MET A 1 -25.43 -18.09 -26.35
C MET A 1 -23.97 -17.76 -26.08
N SER A 2 -23.64 -16.49 -25.92
CA SER A 2 -22.27 -16.00 -25.71
C SER A 2 -21.90 -16.13 -24.23
N LYS A 3 -20.81 -16.84 -23.91
CA LYS A 3 -20.30 -17.00 -22.53
C LYS A 3 -19.19 -15.99 -22.27
N GLY A 4 -19.30 -15.37 -21.09
CA GLY A 4 -18.59 -14.18 -20.66
C GLY A 4 -17.06 -14.31 -20.64
N GLY A 5 -16.42 -13.25 -21.11
CA GLY A 5 -14.99 -13.02 -20.93
C GLY A 5 -14.68 -12.74 -19.46
N VAL A 6 -13.70 -13.48 -18.94
CA VAL A 6 -13.09 -13.25 -17.63
C VAL A 6 -12.19 -12.03 -17.74
N GLY A 7 -12.73 -10.85 -17.39
CA GLY A 7 -11.95 -9.62 -17.31
C GLY A 7 -11.04 -9.63 -16.08
N ARG A 8 -9.84 -10.19 -16.22
CA ARG A 8 -8.69 -9.83 -15.36
C ARG A 8 -8.18 -8.46 -15.81
N GLY A 9 -7.97 -7.53 -14.89
CA GLY A 9 -7.12 -6.37 -15.18
C GLY A 9 -7.75 -4.99 -15.10
N ARG A 10 -8.60 -4.72 -14.10
CA ARG A 10 -8.85 -3.34 -13.65
C ARG A 10 -8.87 -3.35 -12.13
N GLY A 11 -7.73 -3.08 -11.52
CA GLY A 11 -7.67 -2.79 -10.10
C GLY A 11 -8.71 -1.73 -9.71
N TRP A 12 -9.18 -1.76 -8.46
CA TRP A 12 -10.30 -0.93 -8.03
C TRP A 12 -9.93 0.57 -7.93
N LEU A 13 -8.64 0.91 -7.94
CA LEU A 13 -8.15 2.27 -8.14
C LEU A 13 -8.02 2.55 -9.65
N ASN A 14 -8.90 3.40 -10.18
CA ASN A 14 -8.79 3.90 -11.55
C ASN A 14 -7.76 5.04 -11.67
N LEU A 15 -6.47 4.75 -11.41
CA LEU A 15 -5.41 5.78 -11.41
C LEU A 15 -5.06 6.29 -12.83
N ASN A 16 -5.30 5.50 -13.88
CA ASN A 16 -4.81 5.79 -15.24
C ASN A 16 -5.73 6.63 -16.14
N LYS A 17 -6.77 7.28 -15.62
CA LYS A 17 -7.67 8.10 -16.47
C LYS A 17 -7.10 9.46 -16.87
N SER A 18 -5.96 9.89 -16.30
CA SER A 18 -5.45 11.26 -16.45
C SER A 18 -4.31 11.45 -17.45
N GLN A 19 -3.82 10.39 -18.11
CA GLN A 19 -2.59 10.47 -18.94
C GLN A 19 -2.78 10.05 -20.42
N SER A 20 -4.00 9.80 -20.89
CA SER A 20 -4.25 9.37 -22.29
C SER A 20 -5.04 10.40 -23.10
N GLN A 21 -4.62 11.66 -23.08
CA GLN A 21 -4.94 12.61 -24.13
C GLN A 21 -3.69 13.42 -24.43
N ASN A 22 -3.03 13.06 -25.54
CA ASN A 22 -1.93 13.74 -26.25
C ASN A 22 -0.66 12.88 -26.34
N ALA A 23 -0.64 11.97 -27.32
CA ALA A 23 0.60 11.55 -27.97
C ALA A 23 0.27 11.01 -29.37
N SER A 24 0.50 11.86 -30.36
CA SER A 24 0.57 11.55 -31.79
C SER A 24 1.74 10.62 -32.10
N ASN A 25 1.49 9.57 -32.88
CA ASN A 25 2.49 8.60 -33.35
C ASN A 25 3.57 9.23 -34.26
N PRO A 26 4.82 8.73 -34.19
CA PRO A 26 5.71 8.67 -35.35
C PRO A 26 6.11 7.23 -35.72
N PRO A 27 6.74 7.02 -36.90
CA PRO A 27 6.62 5.78 -37.66
C PRO A 27 7.67 4.71 -37.34
N ARG A 28 7.27 3.49 -37.73
CA ARG A 28 7.96 2.20 -37.74
C ARG A 28 9.26 2.23 -38.56
N VAL A 29 10.37 1.78 -37.95
CA VAL A 29 11.58 1.31 -38.66
C VAL A 29 12.00 -0.03 -38.04
N GLY A 30 12.32 -1.00 -38.89
CA GLY A 30 12.50 -2.39 -38.50
C GLY A 30 13.95 -2.87 -38.34
N ASN A 31 13.99 -4.19 -38.19
CA ASN A 31 15.08 -5.16 -38.26
C ASN A 31 15.86 -5.51 -36.99
N ALA A 32 15.91 -6.82 -36.80
CA ALA A 32 16.47 -7.58 -35.70
C ALA A 32 17.96 -7.85 -35.90
N THR A 33 18.68 -8.03 -34.79
CA THR A 33 19.83 -8.94 -34.72
C THR A 33 20.00 -9.44 -33.28
N ALA A 34 20.28 -10.73 -33.18
CA ALA A 34 20.36 -11.52 -31.98
C ALA A 34 21.75 -11.45 -31.31
N GLY A 35 21.76 -11.75 -30.01
CA GLY A 35 22.89 -12.34 -29.30
C GLY A 35 23.90 -11.35 -28.72
N GLN A 36 23.77 -11.06 -27.42
CA GLN A 36 24.93 -10.81 -26.56
C GLN A 36 24.57 -11.12 -25.11
N ASP A 37 25.43 -11.94 -24.51
CA ASP A 37 25.42 -12.41 -23.13
C ASP A 37 25.36 -11.25 -22.14
N PHE A 38 24.32 -11.23 -21.30
CA PHE A 38 24.22 -10.37 -20.12
C PHE A 38 24.69 -11.16 -18.89
N THR A 39 26.01 -11.31 -18.76
CA THR A 39 26.62 -11.66 -17.48
C THR A 39 27.33 -10.43 -16.90
N SER A 40 27.09 -10.19 -15.61
CA SER A 40 27.95 -9.45 -14.67
C SER A 40 27.82 -7.94 -14.55
N ALA A 41 26.84 -7.27 -15.17
CA ALA A 41 26.65 -5.81 -15.03
C ALA A 41 25.32 -5.37 -14.37
N GLU A 42 24.31 -6.24 -14.29
CA GLU A 42 23.05 -5.94 -13.58
C GLU A 42 23.06 -6.34 -12.10
N GLU A 43 23.91 -7.29 -11.70
CA GLU A 43 24.08 -7.69 -10.31
C GLU A 43 24.71 -6.59 -9.42
N SER A 44 25.36 -5.59 -10.02
CA SER A 44 25.97 -4.46 -9.29
C SER A 44 25.00 -3.32 -8.96
N ARG A 45 23.69 -3.43 -9.29
CA ARG A 45 22.67 -2.46 -8.82
C ARG A 45 22.10 -2.77 -7.44
N TYR A 46 22.61 -3.80 -6.77
CA TYR A 46 22.27 -4.16 -5.40
C TYR A 46 23.38 -3.77 -4.40
N ILE A 47 23.94 -2.57 -4.55
CA ILE A 47 24.79 -1.98 -3.53
C ILE A 47 23.93 -0.99 -2.73
N ASP A 48 23.62 -1.42 -1.50
CA ASP A 48 23.15 -0.63 -0.36
C ASP A 48 21.80 0.11 -0.50
N ALA A 49 20.69 -0.63 -0.54
CA ALA A 49 19.52 -0.15 0.19
C ALA A 49 19.80 -0.47 1.66
N PRO A 50 20.19 0.52 2.48
CA PRO A 50 20.63 0.20 3.82
C PRO A 50 19.42 -0.35 4.57
N SER A 51 19.72 -1.00 5.68
CA SER A 51 18.84 -1.11 6.84
C SER A 51 18.27 0.24 7.36
N SER A 52 18.19 1.31 6.55
CA SER A 52 18.09 2.72 6.95
C SER A 52 16.70 3.18 7.38
N TYR A 53 15.62 2.62 6.81
CA TYR A 53 14.27 3.11 7.12
C TYR A 53 13.66 2.50 8.39
N ASN A 54 14.43 1.69 9.12
CA ASN A 54 14.03 1.15 10.42
C ASN A 54 13.75 2.26 11.45
N ASP A 55 14.40 3.41 11.30
CA ASP A 55 14.18 4.57 12.15
C ASP A 55 12.81 5.21 11.89
N LEU A 56 12.39 5.34 10.62
CA LEU A 56 11.03 5.76 10.26
C LEU A 56 9.97 4.79 10.80
N ILE A 57 10.22 3.48 10.69
CA ILE A 57 9.34 2.45 11.28
C ILE A 57 9.24 2.66 12.79
N SER A 58 10.37 2.83 13.48
CA SER A 58 10.42 3.04 14.93
C SER A 58 9.64 4.30 15.35
N LYS A 59 9.70 5.38 14.55
CA LYS A 59 8.92 6.59 14.79
C LYS A 59 7.42 6.38 14.61
N ILE A 60 7.00 5.62 13.60
CA ILE A 60 5.59 5.25 13.41
C ILE A 60 5.12 4.35 14.58
N GLN A 61 5.97 3.46 15.09
CA GLN A 61 5.66 2.62 16.25
C GLN A 61 5.43 3.42 17.54
N GLN A 62 5.96 4.64 17.65
CA GLN A 62 5.77 5.52 18.80
C GLN A 62 4.43 6.28 18.78
N LEU A 63 3.67 6.19 17.68
CA LEU A 63 2.30 6.69 17.63
C LEU A 63 1.42 5.87 18.58
N ASN A 64 0.56 6.57 19.32
CA ASN A 64 -0.31 5.94 20.32
C ASN A 64 -1.77 6.35 20.11
N THR A 65 -2.66 5.36 20.16
CA THR A 65 -4.13 5.53 20.08
C THR A 65 -4.73 6.31 21.24
N LYS A 66 -4.01 6.39 22.35
CA LYS A 66 -4.45 7.07 23.57
C LYS A 66 -3.96 8.52 23.65
N ASP A 67 -3.13 8.97 22.71
CA ASP A 67 -2.72 10.37 22.65
C ASP A 67 -3.94 11.25 22.35
N ASP A 68 -4.00 12.43 22.97
CA ASP A 68 -5.00 13.42 22.58
C ASP A 68 -4.74 13.91 21.14
N GLY A 69 -5.74 14.57 20.54
CA GLY A 69 -5.66 15.03 19.16
C GLY A 69 -4.52 16.02 18.91
N ILE A 70 -4.06 16.78 19.90
CA ILE A 70 -2.96 17.74 19.75
C ILE A 70 -1.63 16.98 19.71
N LEU A 71 -1.37 16.15 20.71
CA LEU A 71 -0.14 15.36 20.81
C LEU A 71 0.00 14.39 19.63
N PHE A 72 -1.09 13.73 19.24
CA PHE A 72 -1.10 12.85 18.08
C PHE A 72 -0.71 13.59 16.80
N ASN A 73 -1.27 14.77 16.57
CA ASN A 73 -0.93 15.60 15.41
C ASN A 73 0.52 16.11 15.45
N GLN A 74 1.06 16.40 16.64
CA GLN A 74 2.49 16.75 16.79
C GLN A 74 3.38 15.59 16.39
N LYS A 75 3.07 14.36 16.82
CA LYS A 75 3.83 13.16 16.43
C LYS A 75 3.74 12.88 14.93
N ILE A 76 2.56 13.05 14.31
CA ILE A 76 2.43 12.94 12.85
C ILE A 76 3.36 13.91 12.13
N ARG A 77 3.40 15.19 12.55
CA ARG A 77 4.31 16.18 11.97
C ARG A 77 5.76 15.77 12.16
N TYR A 78 6.12 15.29 13.35
CA TYR A 78 7.47 14.79 13.61
C TYR A 78 7.84 13.65 12.65
N VAL A 79 6.97 12.65 12.46
CA VAL A 79 7.20 11.57 11.48
C VAL A 79 7.40 12.13 10.07
N LEU A 80 6.54 13.03 9.63
CA LEU A 80 6.62 13.64 8.29
C LEU A 80 7.91 14.42 8.05
N GLU A 81 8.35 15.22 9.03
CA GLU A 81 9.58 15.99 8.89
C GLU A 81 10.82 15.10 8.85
N ASN A 82 10.85 14.02 9.64
CA ASN A 82 11.94 13.04 9.52
C ASN A 82 11.87 12.31 8.18
N TRP A 83 10.68 11.97 7.68
CA TRP A 83 10.53 11.35 6.37
C TRP A 83 11.08 12.24 5.23
N LYS A 84 10.83 13.55 5.30
CA LYS A 84 11.40 14.52 4.35
C LYS A 84 12.91 14.67 4.46
N GLN A 85 13.48 14.48 5.65
CA GLN A 85 14.93 14.55 5.89
C GLN A 85 15.64 13.26 5.45
N ASP A 86 15.04 12.11 5.74
CA ASP A 86 15.61 10.78 5.49
C ASP A 86 15.54 10.38 4.01
N CYS A 87 14.59 10.95 3.26
CA CYS A 87 14.48 10.78 1.81
C CYS A 87 14.96 12.04 1.09
N GLN A 88 15.63 11.88 -0.04
CA GLN A 88 16.15 12.98 -0.85
C GLN A 88 15.34 13.23 -2.13
N ASN A 89 14.52 12.26 -2.52
CA ASN A 89 13.72 12.31 -3.74
C ASN A 89 12.52 11.35 -3.65
N SER A 90 11.66 11.40 -4.65
CA SER A 90 10.45 10.58 -4.75
C SER A 90 10.71 9.08 -4.73
N GLU A 91 11.79 8.61 -5.37
CA GLU A 91 12.15 7.18 -5.42
C GLU A 91 12.51 6.65 -4.04
N GLN A 92 13.25 7.43 -3.23
CA GLN A 92 13.55 7.06 -1.85
C GLN A 92 12.30 7.05 -0.97
N VAL A 93 11.32 7.92 -1.23
CA VAL A 93 10.03 7.89 -0.53
C VAL A 93 9.26 6.62 -0.86
N GLU A 94 9.22 6.21 -2.13
CA GLU A 94 8.61 4.95 -2.54
C GLU A 94 9.31 3.74 -1.88
N LYS A 95 10.65 3.68 -1.93
CA LYS A 95 11.42 2.58 -1.29
C LYS A 95 11.24 2.53 0.23
N SER A 96 11.23 3.68 0.89
CA SER A 96 10.98 3.73 2.35
C SER A 96 9.56 3.32 2.70
N PHE A 97 8.58 3.72 1.89
CA PHE A 97 7.20 3.30 2.06
C PHE A 97 7.02 1.80 1.85
N ASP A 98 7.69 1.22 0.86
CA ASP A 98 7.71 -0.22 0.62
C ASP A 98 8.20 -0.97 1.85
N ARG A 99 9.31 -0.50 2.45
CA ARG A 99 9.86 -1.08 3.66
C ARG A 99 8.92 -0.98 4.86
N ILE A 100 8.25 0.16 5.03
CA ILE A 100 7.24 0.36 6.08
C ILE A 100 6.05 -0.59 5.87
N TYR A 101 5.58 -0.75 4.63
CA TYR A 101 4.45 -1.62 4.30
C TYR A 101 4.78 -3.10 4.55
N GLU A 102 5.98 -3.56 4.18
CA GLU A 102 6.48 -4.90 4.55
C GLU A 102 6.50 -5.12 6.06
N GLY A 103 6.90 -4.08 6.82
CA GLY A 103 6.83 -4.09 8.27
C GLY A 103 5.40 -4.29 8.76
N CYS A 104 4.42 -3.61 8.18
CA CYS A 104 3.01 -3.74 8.53
C CYS A 104 2.45 -5.14 8.21
N LEU A 105 2.94 -5.79 7.15
CA LEU A 105 2.56 -7.17 6.81
C LEU A 105 3.14 -8.19 7.79
N SER A 106 4.17 -7.82 8.55
CA SER A 106 4.80 -8.66 9.59
C SER A 106 4.31 -8.34 11.00
N ASP A 107 3.91 -7.09 11.24
CA ASP A 107 3.47 -6.55 12.53
C ASP A 107 2.13 -5.79 12.37
N PRO A 108 0.99 -6.39 12.80
CA PRO A 108 -0.31 -5.75 12.68
C PRO A 108 -0.48 -4.51 13.58
N GLU A 109 0.32 -4.38 14.65
CA GLU A 109 0.29 -3.18 15.51
C GLU A 109 0.89 -1.98 14.77
N LEU A 110 2.04 -2.17 14.11
CA LEU A 110 2.61 -1.17 13.20
C LEU A 110 1.61 -0.80 12.10
N GLY A 111 0.93 -1.78 11.52
CA GLY A 111 -0.12 -1.55 10.51
C GLY A 111 -1.25 -0.65 11.02
N THR A 112 -1.70 -0.88 12.25
CA THR A 112 -2.73 -0.07 12.91
C THR A 112 -2.26 1.38 13.08
N LYS A 113 -1.03 1.59 13.58
CA LYS A 113 -0.44 2.92 13.79
C LYS A 113 -0.24 3.67 12.47
N LEU A 114 0.23 2.97 11.43
CA LEU A 114 0.36 3.53 10.09
C LEU A 114 -1.01 3.98 9.56
N VAL A 115 -2.02 3.12 9.62
CA VAL A 115 -3.38 3.46 9.16
C VAL A 115 -3.92 4.67 9.91
N MET A 116 -3.75 4.75 11.23
CA MET A 116 -4.20 5.92 11.99
C MET A 116 -3.56 7.22 11.50
N MET A 117 -2.25 7.20 11.23
CA MET A 117 -1.55 8.36 10.68
C MET A 117 -2.11 8.73 9.31
N ILE A 118 -2.19 7.78 8.38
CA ILE A 118 -2.57 8.05 6.98
C ILE A 118 -4.06 8.41 6.84
N ALA A 119 -4.92 7.88 7.72
CA ALA A 119 -6.34 8.21 7.78
C ALA A 119 -6.62 9.56 8.47
N SER A 120 -5.65 10.12 9.20
CA SER A 120 -5.81 11.40 9.90
C SER A 120 -6.11 12.54 8.92
N ARG A 121 -7.01 13.45 9.31
CA ARG A 121 -7.33 14.65 8.53
C ARG A 121 -6.10 15.51 8.25
N SER A 122 -5.18 15.61 9.21
CA SER A 122 -3.95 16.39 9.07
C SER A 122 -2.99 15.80 8.03
N PHE A 123 -3.17 14.53 7.66
CA PHE A 123 -2.30 13.81 6.73
C PHE A 123 -2.85 13.75 5.29
N ILE A 124 -4.14 14.02 5.07
CA ILE A 124 -4.83 13.80 3.78
C ILE A 124 -4.14 14.46 2.59
N THR A 125 -3.58 15.66 2.80
CA THR A 125 -2.97 16.50 1.76
C THR A 125 -1.46 16.59 1.90
N GLN A 126 -0.84 15.74 2.71
CA GLN A 126 0.61 15.79 2.94
C GLN A 126 1.34 15.01 1.85
N GLU A 127 2.39 15.62 1.34
CA GLU A 127 3.30 15.04 0.36
C GLU A 127 4.73 15.11 0.89
N VAL A 128 5.52 14.10 0.52
CA VAL A 128 6.95 14.01 0.83
C VAL A 128 7.65 13.85 -0.50
N HIS A 129 8.46 14.84 -0.92
CA HIS A 129 9.14 14.84 -2.23
C HIS A 129 8.19 14.48 -3.39
N ASP A 130 7.09 15.22 -3.50
CA ASP A 130 6.02 15.06 -4.50
C ASP A 130 5.29 13.70 -4.49
N GLN A 131 5.52 12.88 -3.45
CA GLN A 131 4.84 11.61 -3.26
C GLN A 131 3.70 11.73 -2.25
N ASN A 132 2.51 11.34 -2.70
CA ASN A 132 1.35 11.24 -1.84
C ASN A 132 1.36 9.87 -1.12
N ILE A 133 1.77 9.88 0.14
CA ILE A 133 1.90 8.66 0.97
C ILE A 133 0.58 7.88 1.07
N ARG A 134 -0.56 8.60 1.11
CA ARG A 134 -1.89 7.96 1.15
C ARG A 134 -2.21 7.23 -0.16
N LEU A 135 -1.79 7.78 -1.30
CA LEU A 135 -1.91 7.12 -2.59
C LEU A 135 -0.99 5.89 -2.67
N LEU A 136 0.26 6.00 -2.21
CA LEU A 136 1.17 4.85 -2.12
C LEU A 136 0.55 3.71 -1.30
N PHE A 137 -0.05 4.04 -0.15
CA PHE A 137 -0.75 3.06 0.69
C PHE A 137 -1.91 2.37 -0.02
N LEU A 138 -2.76 3.15 -0.70
CA LEU A 138 -3.86 2.62 -1.50
C LEU A 138 -3.36 1.67 -2.60
N THR A 139 -2.29 2.04 -3.31
CA THR A 139 -1.66 1.18 -4.32
C THR A 139 -1.17 -0.13 -3.71
N LYS A 140 -0.53 -0.10 -2.53
CA LYS A 140 -0.10 -1.31 -1.83
C LYS A 140 -1.26 -2.20 -1.39
N LEU A 141 -2.35 -1.61 -0.87
CA LEU A 141 -3.57 -2.35 -0.54
C LEU A 141 -4.18 -3.00 -1.78
N GLN A 142 -4.17 -2.32 -2.92
CA GLN A 142 -4.65 -2.90 -4.17
C GLN A 142 -3.79 -4.09 -4.60
N ASN A 143 -2.47 -3.96 -4.58
CA ASN A 143 -1.56 -5.05 -4.95
C ASN A 143 -1.77 -6.27 -4.03
N SER A 144 -1.85 -6.06 -2.71
CA SER A 144 -2.14 -7.16 -1.77
C SER A 144 -3.51 -7.79 -1.98
N PHE A 145 -4.52 -7.03 -2.40
CA PHE A 145 -5.82 -7.56 -2.77
C PHE A 145 -5.77 -8.41 -4.05
N GLU A 146 -5.04 -7.95 -5.07
CA GLU A 146 -4.85 -8.70 -6.32
C GLU A 146 -4.14 -10.04 -6.09
N ASP A 147 -3.18 -10.06 -5.16
CA ASP A 147 -2.44 -11.26 -4.75
C ASP A 147 -3.11 -12.08 -3.64
N ALA A 148 -4.26 -11.63 -3.11
CA ALA A 148 -4.87 -12.18 -1.90
C ALA A 148 -5.07 -13.70 -1.95
N LYS A 149 -5.51 -14.24 -3.10
CA LYS A 149 -5.75 -15.69 -3.28
C LYS A 149 -4.46 -16.51 -3.22
N GLN A 150 -3.36 -15.95 -3.70
CA GLN A 150 -2.06 -16.60 -3.62
C GLN A 150 -1.51 -16.50 -2.20
N LEU A 151 -1.56 -15.30 -1.61
CA LEU A 151 -1.14 -15.04 -0.23
C LEU A 151 -1.87 -15.94 0.77
N GLN A 152 -3.19 -16.10 0.65
CA GLN A 152 -3.95 -16.99 1.53
C GLN A 152 -3.42 -18.43 1.54
N LYS A 153 -2.90 -18.91 0.40
CA LYS A 153 -2.38 -20.28 0.27
C LYS A 153 -0.93 -20.40 0.71
N THR A 154 -0.08 -19.44 0.36
CA THR A 154 1.37 -19.53 0.56
C THR A 154 1.85 -18.87 1.85
N ASN A 155 1.17 -17.81 2.28
CA ASN A 155 1.50 -17.04 3.48
C ASN A 155 0.24 -16.49 4.16
N PRO A 156 -0.51 -17.33 4.90
CA PRO A 156 -1.78 -16.95 5.51
C PRO A 156 -1.65 -15.85 6.58
N VAL A 157 -0.46 -15.67 7.18
CA VAL A 157 -0.21 -14.58 8.14
C VAL A 157 -0.15 -13.23 7.40
N ILE A 158 0.63 -13.14 6.33
CA ILE A 158 0.69 -11.92 5.50
C ILE A 158 -0.69 -11.61 4.91
N PHE A 159 -1.42 -12.64 4.46
CA PHE A 159 -2.81 -12.46 4.00
C PHE A 159 -3.67 -11.81 5.09
N ARG A 160 -3.74 -12.40 6.30
CA ARG A 160 -4.51 -11.84 7.43
C ARG A 160 -4.11 -10.40 7.75
N ASN A 161 -2.80 -10.10 7.79
CA ASN A 161 -2.32 -8.75 8.07
C ASN A 161 -2.68 -7.76 6.95
N SER A 162 -2.70 -8.20 5.68
CA SER A 162 -3.19 -7.36 4.57
C SER A 162 -4.70 -7.09 4.66
N VAL A 163 -5.49 -8.06 5.10
CA VAL A 163 -6.94 -7.88 5.33
C VAL A 163 -7.18 -6.93 6.51
N HIS A 164 -6.39 -7.06 7.58
CA HIS A 164 -6.40 -6.14 8.71
C HIS A 164 -6.13 -4.70 8.27
N LEU A 165 -5.07 -4.46 7.48
CA LEU A 165 -4.77 -3.12 6.94
C LEU A 165 -5.90 -2.56 6.08
N LEU A 166 -6.48 -3.39 5.20
CA LEU A 166 -7.57 -2.99 4.32
C LEU A 166 -8.82 -2.59 5.12
N GLY A 167 -9.19 -3.39 6.12
CA GLY A 167 -10.36 -3.15 6.97
C GLY A 167 -10.17 -1.95 7.89
N GLU A 168 -9.02 -1.86 8.57
CA GLU A 168 -8.66 -0.70 9.41
C GLU A 168 -8.73 0.60 8.61
N PHE A 169 -8.18 0.61 7.40
CA PHE A 169 -8.19 1.81 6.58
C PHE A 169 -9.59 2.14 6.05
N TYR A 170 -10.38 1.15 5.62
CA TYR A 170 -11.77 1.37 5.22
C TYR A 170 -12.62 1.99 6.35
N ASN A 171 -12.40 1.52 7.58
CA ASN A 171 -13.14 1.97 8.76
C ASN A 171 -12.77 3.39 9.18
N LYS A 172 -11.49 3.77 9.08
CA LYS A 172 -11.00 5.07 9.55
C LYS A 172 -10.89 6.14 8.48
N ALA A 173 -10.49 5.79 7.27
CA ALA A 173 -10.21 6.76 6.22
C ALA A 173 -11.49 7.42 5.69
N ARG A 174 -11.42 8.74 5.50
CA ARG A 174 -12.48 9.54 4.89
C ARG A 174 -11.92 10.39 3.75
N LEU A 175 -12.77 10.69 2.78
CA LEU A 175 -12.52 11.74 1.79
C LEU A 175 -12.47 13.11 2.49
N ALA A 176 -11.95 14.12 1.79
CA ALA A 176 -11.88 15.49 2.34
C ALA A 176 -13.25 16.03 2.79
N ASN A 177 -14.32 15.64 2.11
CA ASN A 177 -15.70 15.96 2.46
C ASN A 177 -16.29 15.09 3.61
N GLY A 178 -15.47 14.25 4.24
CA GLY A 178 -15.88 13.37 5.35
C GLY A 178 -16.59 12.08 4.92
N GLN A 179 -16.80 11.83 3.63
CA GLN A 179 -17.43 10.60 3.16
C GLN A 179 -16.50 9.39 3.22
N GLN A 180 -17.07 8.20 3.41
CA GLN A 180 -16.32 6.94 3.38
C GLN A 180 -15.85 6.59 1.96
N LEU A 181 -14.72 5.88 1.87
CA LEU A 181 -14.14 5.38 0.61
C LEU A 181 -14.92 4.16 0.08
N LYS A 182 -16.12 4.39 -0.45
CA LYS A 182 -17.04 3.32 -0.87
C LYS A 182 -16.45 2.33 -1.89
N PHE A 183 -15.48 2.75 -2.71
CA PHE A 183 -14.81 1.87 -3.67
C PHE A 183 -14.05 0.71 -3.01
N MET A 184 -13.67 0.84 -1.72
CA MET A 184 -12.95 -0.20 -0.98
C MET A 184 -13.86 -1.30 -0.42
N ALA A 185 -15.18 -1.07 -0.42
CA ALA A 185 -16.14 -2.02 0.14
C ALA A 185 -16.07 -3.38 -0.57
N THR A 186 -15.99 -3.40 -1.90
CA THR A 186 -15.93 -4.64 -2.68
C THR A 186 -14.64 -5.45 -2.40
N PRO A 187 -13.43 -4.85 -2.44
CA PRO A 187 -12.21 -5.52 -2.01
C PRO A 187 -12.29 -6.08 -0.59
N LEU A 188 -12.79 -5.30 0.36
CA LEU A 188 -12.91 -5.72 1.75
C LEU A 188 -13.86 -6.91 1.90
N LEU A 189 -15.08 -6.82 1.37
CA LEU A 189 -16.06 -7.91 1.43
C LEU A 189 -15.55 -9.20 0.76
N THR A 190 -14.79 -9.06 -0.32
CA THR A 190 -14.17 -10.21 -1.01
C THR A 190 -13.14 -10.90 -0.11
N ASN A 191 -12.26 -10.13 0.53
CA ASN A 191 -11.28 -10.66 1.47
C ASN A 191 -11.94 -11.25 2.74
N LEU A 192 -12.99 -10.62 3.27
CA LEU A 192 -13.75 -11.15 4.40
C LEU A 192 -14.43 -12.48 4.05
N LYS A 193 -14.97 -12.62 2.84
CA LYS A 193 -15.49 -13.91 2.37
C LYS A 193 -14.39 -14.98 2.32
N MET A 194 -13.19 -14.62 1.84
CA MET A 194 -12.06 -15.55 1.82
C MET A 194 -11.68 -16.03 3.23
N LEU A 195 -11.75 -15.17 4.26
CA LEU A 195 -11.56 -15.57 5.66
C LEU A 195 -12.63 -16.57 6.15
N LEU A 196 -13.88 -16.41 5.70
CA LEU A 196 -14.96 -17.34 6.05
C LEU A 196 -14.80 -18.69 5.35
N ASP A 197 -14.27 -18.71 4.12
CA ASP A 197 -14.08 -19.94 3.35
C ASP A 197 -13.04 -20.88 3.98
N THR A 198 -12.04 -20.36 4.70
CA THR A 198 -11.02 -21.16 5.41
C THR A 198 -11.47 -21.61 6.81
N ALA A 199 -12.37 -20.85 7.44
CA ALA A 199 -12.94 -21.14 8.76
C ALA A 199 -11.92 -21.44 9.88
N GLN A 200 -10.68 -20.93 9.75
CA GLN A 200 -9.69 -21.03 10.82
C GLN A 200 -10.01 -20.06 11.96
N LEU A 201 -9.63 -20.39 13.18
CA LEU A 201 -9.95 -19.57 14.36
C LEU A 201 -9.46 -18.13 14.23
N GLU A 202 -8.25 -17.90 13.72
CA GLU A 202 -7.68 -16.56 13.58
C GLU A 202 -8.32 -15.79 12.42
N ASP A 203 -8.83 -16.49 11.39
CA ASP A 203 -9.60 -15.87 10.31
C ASP A 203 -10.98 -15.41 10.80
N LEU A 204 -11.65 -16.22 11.61
CA LEU A 204 -12.91 -15.87 12.23
C LEU A 204 -12.75 -14.72 13.24
N LYS A 205 -11.68 -14.74 14.05
CA LYS A 205 -11.35 -13.62 14.95
C LYS A 205 -11.16 -12.34 14.16
N LEU A 206 -10.35 -12.37 13.10
CA LEU A 206 -10.14 -11.19 12.26
C LEU A 206 -11.44 -10.74 11.59
N PHE A 207 -12.26 -11.65 11.08
CA PHE A 207 -13.57 -11.32 10.52
C PHE A 207 -14.43 -10.52 11.53
N THR A 208 -14.49 -10.95 12.79
CA THR A 208 -15.30 -10.26 13.81
C THR A 208 -14.81 -8.87 14.19
N THR A 209 -13.55 -8.52 13.93
CA THR A 209 -13.03 -7.17 14.23
C THR A 209 -13.20 -6.19 13.08
N GLN A 210 -13.49 -6.68 11.86
CA GLN A 210 -13.59 -5.85 10.66
C GLN A 210 -15.03 -5.59 10.21
N VAL A 211 -16.01 -6.32 10.76
CA VAL A 211 -17.45 -6.13 10.56
C VAL A 211 -18.01 -5.20 11.63
#